data_AF-A0A073CLT5-F1
#
_entry.id   AF-A0A073CLT5-F1
#
_cell.length_a   1.000
_cell.length_b   1.000
_cell.length_c   1.000
_cell.angle_alpha   90.00
_cell.angle_beta   90.00
_cell.angle_gamma   90.00
#
_symmetry.space_group_name_H-M   'P 1'
#
loop_
_entity.id
_entity.type
_entity.pdbx_description
1 polymer ?
#
loop_
_entity_poly.entity_id
_entity_poly.type
_entity_poly.pdbx_seq_one_letter_code
_entity_poly.pdbx_strand_id
1 'polypeptide(L)'
;MESVIKLSALDTSLIEIRLIEGRDEAYILANENYFSLVAGTKINISSALQEGVNLLNLMIKTYSLIERIRRGLFGQDWCGRFELYIDGKLRGTYNQNGGVFLGSGKYTVAKIELNIEIGTPPPTPPPGNDPKKQLLSIIYSLQKIKGMTPTNFECLKYSTPYIILKNNIKINIWKNLAKVDHVFLIDPAGNCVFAGYVGWVHRKKFYRALQQIRNDFPGV
;
A
#
# COMPACT_ATOMS: atom_id res chain seq x y z
N MET A 1 5.91 -11.29 -27.73
CA MET A 1 4.96 -11.49 -26.62
C MET A 1 5.69 -11.06 -25.36
N GLU A 2 5.44 -9.85 -24.84
CA GLU A 2 6.10 -9.39 -23.61
C GLU A 2 5.62 -10.25 -22.44
N SER A 3 6.54 -10.96 -21.79
CA SER A 3 6.23 -11.82 -20.65
C SER A 3 5.97 -10.95 -19.41
N VAL A 4 4.75 -11.03 -18.88
CA VAL A 4 4.38 -10.44 -17.59
C VAL A 4 4.58 -11.49 -16.51
N ILE A 5 5.34 -11.14 -15.49
CA ILE A 5 5.67 -12.04 -14.38
C ILE A 5 4.65 -11.85 -13.27
N LYS A 6 3.96 -12.92 -12.87
CA LYS A 6 2.94 -12.87 -11.82
C LYS A 6 3.52 -13.32 -10.50
N LEU A 7 3.37 -12.49 -9.47
CA LEU A 7 3.78 -12.77 -8.10
C LEU A 7 2.64 -12.47 -7.15
N SER A 8 2.60 -13.18 -6.04
CA SER A 8 1.68 -12.90 -4.93
C SER A 8 2.47 -12.71 -3.64
N ALA A 9 2.01 -11.77 -2.81
CA ALA A 9 2.53 -11.51 -1.48
C ALA A 9 1.36 -11.44 -0.50
N LEU A 10 1.51 -12.12 0.64
CA LEU A 10 0.51 -12.15 1.71
C LEU A 10 1.01 -11.33 2.90
N ASP A 11 0.17 -10.44 3.42
CA ASP A 11 0.43 -9.66 4.65
C ASP A 11 1.77 -8.93 4.67
N THR A 12 2.24 -8.51 3.49
CA THR A 12 3.57 -7.93 3.38
C THR A 12 3.60 -6.49 3.89
N SER A 13 4.63 -6.21 4.69
CA SER A 13 4.84 -4.90 5.31
C SER A 13 5.90 -4.07 4.58
N LEU A 14 6.78 -4.76 3.85
CA LEU A 14 7.95 -4.17 3.21
C LEU A 14 8.23 -4.81 1.86
N ILE A 15 8.11 -4.02 0.80
CA ILE A 15 8.52 -4.38 -0.55
C ILE A 15 9.62 -3.41 -0.99
N GLU A 16 10.76 -3.98 -1.36
CA GLU A 16 11.94 -3.23 -1.76
C GLU A 16 12.46 -3.72 -3.10
N ILE A 17 13.09 -2.81 -3.84
CA ILE A 17 13.81 -3.17 -5.06
C ILE A 17 15.25 -2.71 -4.92
N ARG A 18 16.17 -3.54 -5.38
CA ARG A 18 17.58 -3.20 -5.51
C ARG A 18 17.98 -3.16 -6.97
N LEU A 19 18.71 -2.12 -7.37
CA LEU A 19 19.46 -2.16 -8.62
C LEU A 19 20.84 -2.77 -8.34
N ILE A 20 21.15 -3.89 -8.97
CA ILE A 20 22.48 -4.51 -8.89
C ILE A 20 23.42 -3.90 -9.91
N GLU A 21 22.94 -3.79 -11.15
CA GLU A 21 23.74 -3.28 -12.26
C GLU A 21 22.85 -2.44 -13.18
N GLY A 22 23.32 -1.24 -13.52
CA GLY A 22 22.69 -0.37 -14.51
C GLY A 22 23.73 0.61 -15.03
N ARG A 23 24.02 0.58 -16.34
CA ARG A 23 24.95 1.52 -17.00
C ARG A 23 24.31 2.87 -17.30
N ASP A 24 22.99 2.86 -17.43
CA ASP A 24 22.14 3.99 -17.75
C ASP A 24 21.19 4.30 -16.59
N GLU A 25 20.31 5.30 -16.74
CA GLU A 25 19.35 5.67 -15.70
C GLU A 25 18.36 4.53 -15.44
N ALA A 26 18.38 3.99 -14.23
CA ALA A 26 17.43 2.97 -13.81
C ALA A 26 16.31 3.58 -12.97
N TYR A 27 15.08 3.17 -13.25
CA TYR A 27 13.93 3.60 -12.46
C TYR A 27 12.84 2.53 -12.44
N ILE A 28 11.89 2.70 -11.53
CA ILE A 28 10.73 1.82 -11.40
C ILE A 28 9.48 2.65 -11.46
N LEU A 29 8.49 2.14 -12.19
CA LEU A 29 7.11 2.59 -12.09
C LEU A 29 6.34 1.55 -11.29
N ALA A 30 5.97 1.88 -10.06
CA ALA A 30 5.07 1.08 -9.24
C ALA A 30 3.68 1.71 -9.30
N ASN A 31 2.78 1.09 -10.06
CA ASN A 31 1.55 1.71 -10.52
C ASN A 31 1.88 3.02 -11.27
N GLU A 32 1.46 4.17 -10.74
CA GLU A 32 1.74 5.50 -11.28
C GLU A 32 2.93 6.20 -10.61
N ASN A 33 3.54 5.59 -9.59
CA ASN A 33 4.60 6.21 -8.79
C ASN A 33 5.97 5.91 -9.37
N TYR A 34 6.79 6.96 -9.50
CA TYR A 34 8.15 6.89 -10.03
C TYR A 34 9.17 6.79 -8.90
N PHE A 35 10.12 5.85 -9.05
CA PHE A 35 11.24 5.66 -8.14
C PHE A 35 12.54 5.63 -8.94
N SER A 36 13.44 6.58 -8.71
CA SER A 36 14.80 6.54 -9.29
C SER A 36 15.66 5.55 -8.51
N LEU A 37 16.50 4.78 -9.18
CA LEU A 37 17.42 3.84 -8.55
C LEU A 37 18.88 4.19 -8.85
N VAL A 38 19.72 3.94 -7.86
CA VAL A 38 21.17 4.02 -7.97
C VAL A 38 21.71 2.60 -7.78
N ALA A 39 22.70 2.22 -8.57
CA ALA A 39 23.30 0.88 -8.46
C ALA A 39 23.84 0.65 -7.05
N GLY A 40 23.54 -0.52 -6.49
CA GLY A 40 23.92 -0.92 -5.14
C GLY A 40 22.89 -0.59 -4.06
N THR A 41 21.94 0.33 -4.29
CA THR A 41 20.98 0.78 -3.27
C THR A 41 19.65 0.02 -3.33
N LYS A 42 19.03 -0.16 -2.15
CA LYS A 42 17.66 -0.65 -2.00
C LYS A 42 16.71 0.54 -1.82
N ILE A 43 15.55 0.48 -2.46
CA ILE A 43 14.49 1.46 -2.29
C ILE A 43 13.20 0.78 -1.85
N ASN A 44 12.54 1.34 -0.84
CA ASN A 44 11.24 0.89 -0.35
C ASN A 44 10.13 1.49 -1.22
N ILE A 45 9.35 0.63 -1.88
CA ILE A 45 8.24 1.02 -2.76
C ILE A 45 6.86 0.78 -2.14
N SER A 46 6.80 0.27 -0.90
CA SER A 46 5.55 -0.18 -0.25
C SER A 46 4.49 0.91 -0.17
N SER A 47 4.89 2.19 -0.08
CA SER A 47 3.97 3.33 -0.04
C SER A 47 3.16 3.52 -1.33
N ALA A 48 3.66 3.04 -2.46
CA ALA A 48 3.02 3.12 -3.78
C ALA A 48 2.09 1.94 -4.08
N LEU A 49 2.05 0.94 -3.20
CA LEU A 49 1.32 -0.31 -3.42
C LEU A 49 -0.02 -0.31 -2.68
N GLN A 50 -0.96 -1.06 -3.23
CA GLN A 50 -2.30 -1.23 -2.70
C GLN A 50 -2.68 -2.71 -2.63
N GLU A 51 -3.73 -3.00 -1.89
CA GLU A 51 -4.35 -4.33 -1.92
C GLU A 51 -4.81 -4.70 -3.33
N GLY A 52 -4.66 -5.98 -3.68
CA GLY A 52 -4.92 -6.51 -5.01
C GLY A 52 -3.73 -6.39 -5.97
N VAL A 53 -4.01 -6.33 -7.26
CA VAL A 53 -2.98 -6.35 -8.31
C VAL A 53 -2.30 -4.99 -8.43
N ASN A 54 -0.98 -4.99 -8.35
CA ASN A 54 -0.10 -3.85 -8.59
C ASN A 54 0.80 -4.13 -9.79
N LEU A 55 1.06 -3.12 -10.61
CA LEU A 55 1.96 -3.25 -11.75
C LEU A 55 3.31 -2.62 -11.43
N LEU A 56 4.38 -3.41 -11.51
CA LEU A 56 5.75 -2.91 -11.39
C LEU A 56 6.44 -3.01 -12.75
N ASN A 57 6.90 -1.88 -13.27
CA ASN A 57 7.73 -1.84 -14.47
C ASN A 57 9.15 -1.44 -14.08
N LEU A 58 10.09 -2.35 -14.28
CA LEU A 58 11.52 -2.12 -14.06
C LEU A 58 12.10 -1.57 -15.36
N MET A 59 12.65 -0.37 -15.32
CA MET A 59 12.96 0.41 -16.51
C MET A 59 14.42 0.85 -16.54
N ILE A 60 14.99 0.87 -17.74
CA ILE A 60 16.24 1.55 -18.07
C ILE A 60 15.94 2.64 -19.10
N LYS A 61 16.39 3.87 -18.82
CA LYS A 61 16.37 4.97 -19.77
C LYS A 61 17.81 5.29 -20.16
N THR A 62 18.13 5.07 -21.43
CA THR A 62 19.46 5.36 -21.93
C THR A 62 19.69 6.85 -22.06
N TYR A 63 20.92 7.26 -21.78
CA TYR A 63 21.32 8.64 -21.99
C TYR A 63 21.26 9.04 -23.47
N SER A 64 21.20 10.34 -23.72
CA SER A 64 21.36 10.88 -25.07
C SER A 64 22.71 10.49 -25.65
N LEU A 65 22.82 10.45 -26.98
CA LEU A 65 24.05 10.05 -27.66
C LEU A 65 25.28 10.86 -27.18
N ILE A 66 25.13 12.18 -27.05
CA ILE A 66 26.18 13.08 -26.56
C ILE A 66 26.61 12.71 -25.14
N GLU A 67 25.64 12.43 -24.26
CA GLU A 67 25.92 12.11 -22.86
C GLU A 67 26.54 10.70 -22.72
N ARG A 68 26.14 9.74 -23.56
CA ARG A 68 26.80 8.43 -23.64
C ARG A 68 28.26 8.55 -24.08
N ILE A 69 28.56 9.39 -25.08
CA ILE A 69 29.94 9.65 -25.51
C ILE A 69 30.76 10.24 -24.35
N ARG A 70 30.24 11.26 -23.67
CA ARG A 70 30.90 11.89 -22.51
C ARG A 70 31.20 10.91 -21.37
N ARG A 71 30.31 9.93 -21.18
CA ARG A 71 30.44 8.90 -20.14
C ARG A 71 31.24 7.68 -20.58
N GLY A 72 31.76 7.64 -21.80
CA GLY A 72 32.49 6.47 -22.33
C GLY A 72 31.60 5.25 -22.61
N LEU A 73 30.29 5.45 -22.76
CA LEU A 73 29.27 4.41 -23.01
C LEU A 73 28.92 4.27 -24.50
N PHE A 74 29.67 4.91 -25.39
CA PHE A 74 29.43 4.80 -26.83
C PHE A 74 29.69 3.37 -27.33
N GLY A 75 28.77 2.84 -28.14
CA GLY A 75 28.84 1.46 -28.64
C GLY A 75 28.59 0.38 -27.57
N GLN A 76 28.32 0.75 -26.32
CA GLN A 76 27.97 -0.21 -25.28
C GLN A 76 26.46 -0.46 -25.28
N ASP A 77 26.06 -1.69 -24.97
CA ASP A 77 24.67 -2.04 -24.74
C ASP A 77 24.16 -1.44 -23.42
N TRP A 78 22.85 -1.21 -23.36
CA TRP A 78 22.21 -0.94 -22.08
C TRP A 78 22.05 -2.25 -21.32
N CYS A 79 22.11 -2.18 -19.99
CA CYS A 79 21.83 -3.32 -19.13
C CYS A 79 21.09 -2.88 -17.88
N GLY A 80 20.27 -3.76 -17.34
CA GLY A 80 19.58 -3.56 -16.08
C GLY A 80 19.40 -4.88 -15.35
N ARG A 81 19.97 -4.99 -14.16
CA ARG A 81 19.80 -6.12 -13.24
C ARG A 81 19.16 -5.64 -11.95
N PHE A 82 17.94 -6.08 -11.71
CA PHE A 82 17.13 -5.72 -10.56
C PHE A 82 16.86 -6.93 -9.68
N GLU A 83 16.67 -6.68 -8.39
CA GLU A 83 16.24 -7.68 -7.42
C GLU A 83 15.01 -7.18 -6.67
N LEU A 84 13.97 -8.01 -6.60
CA LEU A 84 12.77 -7.75 -5.81
C LEU A 84 12.86 -8.47 -4.47
N TYR A 85 12.68 -7.71 -3.40
CA TYR A 85 12.62 -8.20 -2.03
C TYR A 85 11.22 -7.98 -1.46
N ILE A 86 10.70 -9.00 -0.79
CA ILE A 86 9.42 -8.95 -0.06
C ILE A 86 9.71 -9.42 1.36
N ASP A 87 9.48 -8.54 2.32
CA ASP A 87 9.82 -8.67 3.74
C ASP A 87 11.27 -9.14 3.94
N GLY A 88 12.20 -8.48 3.26
CA GLY A 88 13.63 -8.77 3.33
C GLY A 88 14.08 -10.03 2.58
N LYS A 89 13.16 -10.87 2.10
CA LYS A 89 13.47 -12.08 1.32
C LYS A 89 13.53 -11.79 -0.17
N LEU A 90 14.60 -12.19 -0.84
CA LEU A 90 14.72 -12.12 -2.29
C LEU A 90 13.64 -13.01 -2.94
N ARG A 91 12.83 -12.42 -3.82
CA ARG A 91 11.75 -13.10 -4.56
C ARG A 91 12.04 -13.30 -6.03
N GLY A 92 12.88 -12.45 -6.61
CA GLY A 92 13.24 -12.58 -8.01
C GLY A 92 14.40 -11.68 -8.38
N THR A 93 15.17 -12.13 -9.38
CA THR A 93 16.20 -11.35 -10.04
C THR A 93 15.81 -11.23 -11.51
N TYR A 94 15.80 -9.99 -12.01
CA TYR A 94 15.38 -9.66 -13.36
C TYR A 94 16.53 -8.99 -14.07
N ASN A 95 16.98 -9.57 -15.18
CA ASN A 95 18.11 -9.06 -15.94
C ASN A 95 17.72 -8.96 -17.42
N GLN A 96 18.06 -7.84 -18.04
CA GLN A 96 17.93 -7.66 -19.48
C GLN A 96 19.01 -6.72 -19.99
N ASN A 97 19.40 -6.91 -21.24
CA ASN A 97 20.29 -6.02 -21.97
C ASN A 97 19.82 -5.83 -23.43
N GLY A 98 20.42 -4.88 -24.12
CA GLY A 98 20.18 -4.71 -25.55
C GLY A 98 20.97 -3.58 -26.20
N GLY A 99 20.98 -3.61 -27.52
CA GLY A 99 21.66 -2.61 -28.35
C GLY A 99 21.00 -1.23 -28.29
N VAL A 100 21.82 -0.19 -28.38
CA VAL A 100 21.39 1.21 -28.50
C VAL A 100 21.82 1.75 -29.86
N PHE A 101 20.89 1.86 -30.80
CA PHE A 101 21.21 2.29 -32.18
C PHE A 101 21.27 3.82 -32.37
N LEU A 102 20.43 4.61 -31.70
CA LEU A 102 20.33 6.07 -31.92
C LEU A 102 20.41 6.94 -30.64
N GLY A 103 20.79 6.36 -29.49
CA GLY A 103 20.74 7.04 -28.19
C GLY A 103 19.30 7.32 -27.72
N SER A 104 19.12 7.65 -26.44
CA SER A 104 17.81 7.95 -25.80
C SER A 104 16.68 6.96 -26.11
N GLY A 105 16.63 5.86 -25.38
CA GLY A 105 15.54 4.88 -25.41
C GLY A 105 15.03 4.56 -24.01
N LYS A 106 13.79 4.09 -23.92
CA LYS A 106 13.22 3.52 -22.69
C LYS A 106 13.03 2.03 -22.91
N TYR A 107 13.66 1.24 -22.06
CA TYR A 107 13.68 -0.21 -22.16
C TYR A 107 13.09 -0.82 -20.89
N THR A 108 12.21 -1.80 -21.09
CA THR A 108 11.63 -2.55 -19.98
C THR A 108 12.50 -3.76 -19.70
N VAL A 109 12.97 -3.90 -18.45
CA VAL A 109 13.68 -5.09 -17.99
C VAL A 109 12.68 -6.18 -17.59
N ALA A 110 11.67 -5.81 -16.83
CA ALA A 110 10.59 -6.71 -16.45
C ALA A 110 9.30 -5.95 -16.17
N LYS A 111 8.18 -6.61 -16.48
CA LYS A 111 6.84 -6.23 -16.02
C LYS A 111 6.39 -7.27 -15.01
N ILE A 112 6.02 -6.82 -13.82
CA ILE A 112 5.61 -7.68 -12.71
C ILE A 112 4.20 -7.28 -12.29
N GLU A 113 3.27 -8.23 -12.35
CA GLU A 113 2.00 -8.14 -11.66
C GLU A 113 2.18 -8.70 -10.26
N LEU A 114 2.16 -7.83 -9.26
CA LEU A 114 2.25 -8.19 -7.86
C LEU A 114 0.88 -8.11 -7.20
N ASN A 115 0.27 -9.26 -6.95
CA ASN A 115 -0.95 -9.34 -6.16
C ASN A 115 -0.60 -9.27 -4.67
N ILE A 116 -1.06 -8.23 -3.99
CA ILE A 116 -0.93 -8.10 -2.54
C ILE A 116 -2.24 -8.53 -1.92
N GLU A 117 -2.23 -9.71 -1.34
CA GLU A 117 -3.32 -10.21 -0.51
C GLU A 117 -3.03 -9.76 0.91
N ILE A 118 -3.93 -8.98 1.49
CA ILE A 118 -3.97 -8.88 2.94
C ILE A 118 -4.63 -10.18 3.37
N GLY A 119 -3.90 -11.00 4.12
CA GLY A 119 -4.50 -12.12 4.81
C GLY A 119 -5.61 -11.54 5.63
N THR A 120 -6.85 -11.79 5.19
CA THR A 120 -7.97 -11.66 6.09
C THR A 120 -7.56 -12.57 7.24
N PRO A 121 -7.38 -12.08 8.48
CA PRO A 121 -7.33 -12.99 9.60
C PRO A 121 -8.53 -13.92 9.41
N PRO A 122 -8.35 -15.25 9.54
CA PRO A 122 -9.43 -16.21 9.32
C PRO A 122 -10.68 -15.62 9.94
N PRO A 123 -11.81 -15.55 9.19
CA PRO A 123 -12.98 -14.79 9.62
C PRO A 123 -13.18 -15.14 11.07
N THR A 124 -12.96 -14.15 11.95
CA THR A 124 -13.11 -14.37 13.38
C THR A 124 -14.47 -15.04 13.49
N PRO A 125 -14.55 -16.30 13.99
CA PRO A 125 -15.81 -17.04 13.97
C PRO A 125 -16.86 -16.06 14.46
N PRO A 126 -17.92 -15.79 13.65
CA PRO A 126 -18.80 -14.63 13.81
C PRO A 126 -19.01 -14.49 15.30
N PRO A 127 -18.47 -13.43 15.95
CA PRO A 127 -18.30 -13.42 17.39
C PRO A 127 -19.65 -13.74 17.99
N GLY A 128 -19.80 -14.97 18.46
CA GLY A 128 -21.11 -15.62 18.48
C GLY A 128 -22.00 -14.82 19.40
N ASN A 129 -22.89 -14.00 18.85
CA ASN A 129 -23.71 -12.98 19.52
C ASN A 129 -23.08 -12.17 20.68
N ASP A 130 -21.80 -12.33 21.01
CA ASP A 130 -21.13 -11.78 22.18
C ASP A 130 -20.67 -10.36 21.85
N PRO A 131 -21.36 -9.34 22.40
CA PRO A 131 -21.06 -7.95 22.08
C PRO A 131 -19.65 -7.54 22.52
N LYS A 132 -19.08 -8.18 23.55
CA LYS A 132 -17.73 -7.84 24.03
C LYS A 132 -16.65 -8.23 23.03
N LYS A 133 -16.74 -9.44 22.46
CA LYS A 133 -15.81 -9.89 21.42
C LYS A 133 -15.93 -9.04 20.15
N GLN A 134 -17.15 -8.64 19.78
CA GLN A 134 -17.37 -7.70 18.67
C GLN A 134 -16.69 -6.36 18.91
N LEU A 135 -16.89 -5.75 20.07
CA LEU A 135 -16.26 -4.47 20.41
C LEU A 135 -14.73 -4.56 20.33
N LEU A 136 -14.12 -5.58 20.91
CA LEU A 136 -12.66 -5.77 20.85
C LEU A 136 -12.15 -5.91 19.41
N SER A 137 -12.86 -6.67 18.58
CA SER A 137 -12.50 -6.83 17.17
C SER A 137 -12.60 -5.51 16.40
N ILE A 138 -13.65 -4.70 16.65
CA ILE A 138 -13.83 -3.40 16.00
C ILE A 138 -12.75 -2.41 16.47
N ILE A 139 -12.45 -2.37 17.77
CA ILE A 139 -11.37 -1.53 18.33
C ILE A 139 -10.04 -1.87 17.65
N TYR A 140 -9.71 -3.16 17.54
CA TYR A 140 -8.50 -3.62 16.89
C TYR A 140 -8.43 -3.19 15.41
N SER A 141 -9.53 -3.33 14.67
CA SER A 141 -9.61 -2.87 13.27
C SER A 141 -9.44 -1.36 13.14
N LEU A 142 -10.03 -0.56 14.04
CA LEU A 142 -9.87 0.89 14.04
C LEU A 142 -8.44 1.33 14.38
N GLN A 143 -7.81 0.71 15.38
CA GLN A 143 -6.43 0.98 15.80
C GLN A 143 -5.40 0.65 14.70
N LYS A 144 -5.68 -0.34 13.85
CA LYS A 144 -4.82 -0.72 12.72
C LYS A 144 -4.83 0.28 11.55
N ILE A 145 -5.77 1.22 11.52
CA ILE A 145 -5.82 2.20 10.44
C ILE A 145 -4.56 3.08 10.52
N LYS A 146 -3.77 3.10 9.44
CA LYS A 146 -2.57 3.94 9.37
C LYS A 146 -2.92 5.41 9.62
N GLY A 147 -2.27 6.01 10.62
CA GLY A 147 -2.52 7.39 11.04
C GLY A 147 -3.76 7.58 11.91
N MET A 148 -4.31 6.50 12.49
CA MET A 148 -5.27 6.57 13.58
C MET A 148 -4.58 7.09 14.83
N THR A 149 -5.08 8.20 15.36
CA THR A 149 -4.62 8.77 16.62
C THR A 149 -5.73 8.68 17.66
N PRO A 150 -5.52 7.99 18.80
CA PRO A 150 -6.47 7.98 19.91
C PRO A 150 -6.76 9.40 20.40
N THR A 151 -8.00 9.66 20.78
CA THR A 151 -8.41 10.97 21.33
C THR A 151 -9.46 10.81 22.42
N ASN A 152 -9.85 11.92 23.05
CA ASN A 152 -10.95 11.96 23.99
C ASN A 152 -12.32 11.86 23.27
N PHE A 153 -13.38 11.64 24.04
CA PHE A 153 -14.75 11.49 23.52
C PHE A 153 -15.61 12.75 23.68
N GLU A 154 -15.02 13.91 24.01
CA GLU A 154 -15.78 15.17 24.24
C GLU A 154 -16.58 15.61 23.01
N CYS A 155 -16.06 15.30 21.83
CA CYS A 155 -16.68 15.63 20.55
C CYS A 155 -17.72 14.61 20.08
N LEU A 156 -17.99 13.56 20.87
CA LEU A 156 -19.03 12.56 20.57
C LEU A 156 -20.39 13.21 20.34
N LYS A 157 -20.71 14.28 21.09
CA LYS A 157 -21.97 15.03 20.97
C LYS A 157 -22.20 15.67 19.58
N TYR A 158 -21.15 15.84 18.79
CA TYR A 158 -21.22 16.37 17.42
C TYR A 158 -21.22 15.27 16.35
N SER A 159 -21.08 14.01 16.76
CA SER A 159 -20.97 12.88 15.86
C SER A 159 -22.32 12.39 15.37
N THR A 160 -22.35 11.85 14.16
CA THR A 160 -23.53 11.22 13.56
C THR A 160 -23.30 9.71 13.41
N PRO A 161 -24.33 8.87 13.63
CA PRO A 161 -24.23 7.44 13.36
C PRO A 161 -23.85 7.16 11.91
N TYR A 162 -22.84 6.33 11.72
CA TYR A 162 -22.37 5.87 10.41
C TYR A 162 -22.65 4.38 10.19
N ILE A 163 -22.45 3.57 11.22
CA ILE A 163 -22.78 2.14 11.22
C ILE A 163 -23.56 1.83 12.50
N ILE A 164 -24.64 1.06 12.37
CA ILE A 164 -25.41 0.50 13.48
C ILE A 164 -25.46 -1.01 13.28
N LEU A 165 -24.89 -1.75 14.23
CA LEU A 165 -24.85 -3.22 14.21
C LEU A 165 -26.09 -3.81 14.91
N LYS A 166 -26.45 -5.06 14.60
CA LYS A 166 -27.64 -5.73 15.17
C LYS A 166 -27.72 -5.75 16.70
N ASN A 167 -26.58 -5.71 17.39
CA ASN A 167 -26.49 -5.68 18.84
C ASN A 167 -26.43 -4.26 19.43
N ASN A 168 -26.85 -3.24 18.67
CA ASN A 168 -26.86 -1.83 19.08
C ASN A 168 -25.47 -1.21 19.32
N ILE A 169 -24.39 -1.89 18.91
CA ILE A 169 -23.08 -1.24 18.77
C ILE A 169 -23.17 -0.20 17.65
N LYS A 170 -22.65 1.00 17.91
CA LYS A 170 -22.67 2.11 16.94
C LYS A 170 -21.27 2.59 16.66
N ILE A 171 -21.00 2.87 15.39
CA ILE A 171 -19.84 3.64 14.98
C ILE A 171 -20.35 4.98 14.50
N ASN A 172 -20.01 6.03 15.24
CA ASN A 172 -20.30 7.39 14.85
C ASN A 172 -19.08 8.03 14.21
N ILE A 173 -19.32 8.96 13.29
CA ILE A 173 -18.27 9.79 12.71
C ILE A 173 -18.57 11.25 12.98
N TRP A 174 -17.51 12.05 13.08
CA TRP A 174 -17.63 13.51 13.13
C TRP A 174 -16.53 14.11 12.28
N LYS A 175 -16.81 15.24 11.65
CA LYS A 175 -15.83 16.03 10.92
C LYS A 175 -15.71 17.38 11.59
N ASN A 176 -14.51 17.70 12.08
CA ASN A 176 -14.26 18.99 12.70
C ASN A 176 -14.13 20.11 11.62
N LEU A 177 -13.98 21.36 12.06
CA LEU A 177 -13.82 22.51 11.16
C LEU A 177 -12.58 22.41 10.25
N ALA A 178 -11.52 21.77 10.74
CA ALA A 178 -10.32 21.46 9.96
C ALA A 178 -10.50 20.23 9.04
N LYS A 179 -11.73 19.75 8.83
CA LYS A 179 -12.08 18.59 8.01
C LYS A 179 -11.39 17.29 8.43
N VAL A 180 -10.88 17.17 9.65
CA VAL A 180 -10.32 15.92 10.17
C VAL A 180 -11.48 14.98 10.50
N ASP A 181 -11.37 13.71 10.10
CA ASP A 181 -12.39 12.70 10.34
C ASP A 181 -12.13 12.02 11.70
N HIS A 182 -13.09 12.15 12.60
CA HIS A 182 -13.14 11.49 13.90
C HIS A 182 -14.07 10.28 13.84
N VAL A 183 -13.76 9.28 14.65
CA VAL A 183 -14.56 8.07 14.83
C VAL A 183 -14.76 7.80 16.30
N PHE A 184 -15.96 7.32 16.63
CA PHE A 184 -16.34 6.92 17.98
C PHE A 184 -17.02 5.56 17.91
N LEU A 185 -16.58 4.63 18.76
CA LEU A 185 -17.23 3.34 18.96
C LEU A 185 -18.04 3.38 20.25
N ILE A 186 -19.33 3.11 20.12
CA ILE A 186 -20.29 3.14 21.21
C ILE A 186 -20.77 1.71 21.46
N ASP A 187 -20.69 1.27 22.71
CA ASP A 187 -21.18 -0.05 23.14
C ASP A 187 -22.72 -0.11 23.16
N PRO A 188 -23.32 -1.30 23.33
CA PRO A 188 -24.77 -1.45 23.39
C PRO A 188 -25.45 -0.65 24.53
N ALA A 189 -24.70 -0.33 25.59
CA ALA A 189 -25.16 0.44 26.74
C ALA A 189 -25.07 1.97 26.51
N GLY A 190 -24.51 2.41 25.38
CA GLY A 190 -24.36 3.82 25.03
C GLY A 190 -23.04 4.46 25.47
N ASN A 191 -22.10 3.69 26.02
CA ASN A 191 -20.79 4.22 26.42
C ASN A 191 -19.83 4.27 25.23
N CYS A 192 -19.09 5.37 25.11
CA CYS A 192 -18.00 5.46 24.14
C CYS A 192 -16.80 4.66 24.66
N VAL A 193 -16.49 3.55 23.99
CA VAL A 193 -15.38 2.65 24.37
C VAL A 193 -14.12 2.86 23.54
N PHE A 194 -14.22 3.61 22.44
CA PHE A 194 -13.07 4.03 21.65
C PHE A 194 -13.36 5.36 20.94
N ALA A 195 -12.36 6.24 20.91
CA ALA A 195 -12.39 7.48 20.16
C ALA A 195 -11.05 7.69 19.46
N GLY A 196 -11.09 8.09 18.20
CA GLY A 196 -9.90 8.31 17.38
C GLY A 196 -10.15 9.29 16.25
N TYR A 197 -9.08 9.74 15.61
CA TYR A 197 -9.17 10.55 14.40
C TYR A 197 -8.09 10.20 13.39
N VAL A 198 -8.32 10.57 12.13
CA VAL A 198 -7.36 10.41 11.04
C VAL A 198 -7.16 11.72 10.27
N GLY A 199 -5.90 12.01 9.96
CA GLY A 199 -5.55 13.13 9.10
C GLY A 199 -5.96 12.92 7.64
N TRP A 200 -5.98 14.00 6.84
CA TRP A 200 -6.50 14.00 5.47
C TRP A 200 -5.84 12.96 4.56
N VAL A 201 -4.53 12.76 4.71
CA VAL A 201 -3.73 11.79 3.93
C VAL A 201 -4.26 10.36 4.06
N HIS A 202 -4.92 10.03 5.18
CA HIS A 202 -5.39 8.68 5.47
C HIS A 202 -6.91 8.51 5.33
N ARG A 203 -7.65 9.56 4.96
CA ARG A 203 -9.12 9.55 4.83
C ARG A 203 -9.64 8.40 3.97
N LYS A 204 -9.05 8.17 2.79
CA LYS A 204 -9.51 7.11 1.87
C LYS A 204 -9.38 5.72 2.51
N LYS A 205 -8.29 5.47 3.25
CA LYS A 205 -8.07 4.20 3.95
C LYS A 205 -9.01 4.05 5.14
N PHE A 206 -9.28 5.14 5.86
CA PHE A 206 -10.24 5.17 6.96
C PHE A 206 -11.65 4.75 6.54
N TYR A 207 -12.20 5.34 5.48
CA TYR A 207 -13.54 4.96 5.01
C TYR A 207 -13.60 3.53 4.44
N ARG A 208 -12.51 3.04 3.84
CA ARG A 208 -12.40 1.62 3.43
C ARG A 208 -12.46 0.68 4.63
N ALA A 209 -11.75 1.00 5.71
CA ALA A 209 -11.78 0.20 6.93
C ALA A 209 -13.19 0.19 7.58
N LEU A 210 -13.89 1.33 7.58
CA LEU A 210 -15.29 1.37 8.04
C LEU A 210 -16.22 0.52 7.17
N GLN A 211 -16.04 0.55 5.85
CA GLN A 211 -16.80 -0.32 4.95
C GLN A 211 -16.51 -1.80 5.21
N GLN A 212 -15.25 -2.16 5.49
CA GLN A 212 -14.89 -3.54 5.85
C GLN A 212 -15.58 -3.96 7.15
N ILE A 213 -15.55 -3.13 8.20
CA ILE A 213 -16.26 -3.39 9.45
C ILE A 213 -17.76 -3.61 9.20
N ARG A 214 -18.39 -2.81 8.33
CA ARG A 214 -19.80 -2.98 7.97
C ARG A 214 -20.08 -4.31 7.25
N ASN A 215 -19.11 -4.85 6.51
CA ASN A 215 -19.24 -6.12 5.82
C ASN A 215 -18.99 -7.31 6.78
N ASP A 216 -18.07 -7.15 7.72
CA ASP A 216 -17.67 -8.19 8.68
C ASP A 216 -18.72 -8.43 9.77
N PHE A 217 -19.53 -7.40 10.10
CA PHE A 217 -20.55 -7.49 11.13
C PHE A 217 -21.95 -7.17 10.57
N PRO A 218 -22.96 -8.01 10.82
CA PRO A 218 -24.31 -7.76 10.29
C PRO A 218 -24.89 -6.46 10.87
N GLY A 219 -25.21 -5.53 9.98
CA GLY A 219 -25.93 -4.30 10.28
C GLY A 219 -27.42 -4.53 10.55
N VAL A 220 -28.05 -3.50 11.12
CA VAL A 220 -29.51 -3.32 11.11
C VAL A 220 -29.95 -2.78 9.75
#